data_AF-A0A970K0K1-F1
#
_entry.id   AF-A0A970K0K1-F1
#
_cell.length_a   1.000
_cell.length_b   1.000
_cell.length_c   1.000
_cell.angle_alpha   90.00
_cell.angle_beta   90.00
_cell.angle_gamma   90.00
#
_symmetry.space_group_name_H-M   'P 1'
#
loop_
_entity.id
_entity.type
_entity.pdbx_description
1 polymer ?
#
loop_
_entity_poly.entity_id
_entity_poly.type
_entity_poly.pdbx_seq_one_letter_code
_entity_poly.pdbx_strand_id
1 'polypeptide(L)'
;MYYNEAVAEIKKLGLLFHTAGHGFTSAPFGILSSHKGDISDDIRQYVAVIDGKRTLRGNFSDTNLCYSNPKTRELITDYIVSFLKDSPEIDLLHVWLADGNNNHCECDQCSKVLPADLYIKALNELDEKLTENNIDTKIVFLSYIDLIWKPETEKISNKNRFILTHAPFYRTYEKSLKDARSLPDLPDFKRNKNTYPVSIGGNAAFIKSWQDFYKGDNFLFEYHFWRGHYSDPGQFKISKVLYDDITNFKKFDINGYVSCQVIKCFLPSGLGMHVMGRALWNDNIPFDTISKAYFDGASGQDGQNCRNFFRKLTELYGLDP
;
A
#
# COMPACT_ATOMS: atom_id res chain seq x y z
N MET A 1 -10.05 22.79 6.78
CA MET A 1 -9.25 24.01 7.00
C MET A 1 -7.80 23.80 6.55
N TYR A 2 -7.08 22.79 7.07
CA TYR A 2 -5.66 22.58 6.70
C TYR A 2 -5.39 21.86 5.37
N TYR A 3 -6.39 21.29 4.68
CA TYR A 3 -6.17 20.54 3.43
C TYR A 3 -5.61 21.44 2.31
N ASN A 4 -6.31 22.54 1.99
CA ASN A 4 -5.87 23.46 0.93
C ASN A 4 -4.49 24.07 1.24
N GLU A 5 -4.23 24.39 2.51
CA GLU A 5 -2.94 24.90 2.96
C GLU A 5 -1.82 23.86 2.77
N ALA A 6 -2.07 22.61 3.18
CA ALA A 6 -1.10 21.53 2.99
C ALA A 6 -0.80 21.29 1.51
N VAL A 7 -1.82 21.27 0.64
CA VAL A 7 -1.59 21.11 -0.80
C VAL A 7 -0.83 22.30 -1.37
N ALA A 8 -1.15 23.54 -0.96
CA ALA A 8 -0.40 24.71 -1.40
C ALA A 8 1.08 24.63 -1.02
N GLU A 9 1.42 24.19 0.20
CA GLU A 9 2.80 24.00 0.63
C GLU A 9 3.51 22.86 -0.13
N ILE A 10 2.83 21.74 -0.39
CA ILE A 10 3.36 20.65 -1.24
C ILE A 10 3.77 21.21 -2.61
N LYS A 11 2.89 21.99 -3.25
CA LYS A 11 3.14 22.58 -4.57
C LYS A 11 4.26 23.63 -4.54
N LYS A 12 4.34 24.47 -3.50
CA LYS A 12 5.43 25.44 -3.34
C LYS A 12 6.80 24.78 -3.27
N LEU A 13 6.88 23.58 -2.71
CA LEU A 13 8.12 22.79 -2.60
C LEU A 13 8.44 21.98 -3.86
N GLY A 14 7.60 22.04 -4.90
CA GLY A 14 7.75 21.23 -6.11
C GLY A 14 7.53 19.74 -5.88
N LEU A 15 6.81 19.37 -4.80
CA LEU A 15 6.49 17.99 -4.47
C LEU A 15 5.22 17.54 -5.20
N LEU A 16 5.14 16.23 -5.45
CA LEU A 16 3.95 15.59 -6.03
C LEU A 16 2.93 15.28 -4.93
N PHE A 17 1.67 15.63 -5.19
CA PHE A 17 0.57 15.36 -4.29
C PHE A 17 -0.07 14.01 -4.61
N HIS A 18 0.13 13.06 -3.70
CA HIS A 18 -0.48 11.74 -3.71
C HIS A 18 -1.66 11.71 -2.72
N THR A 19 -2.80 11.14 -3.10
CA THR A 19 -3.96 11.03 -2.21
C THR A 19 -4.90 9.86 -2.54
N ALA A 20 -5.97 9.74 -1.75
CA ALA A 20 -6.98 8.70 -1.76
C ALA A 20 -6.43 7.31 -1.36
N GLY A 21 -6.79 6.26 -2.10
CA GLY A 21 -6.54 4.87 -1.76
C GLY A 21 -7.83 4.06 -1.77
N HIS A 22 -8.28 3.60 -0.60
CA HIS A 22 -9.57 2.94 -0.44
C HIS A 22 -10.75 3.92 -0.54
N GLY A 23 -11.97 3.38 -0.68
CA GLY A 23 -13.23 4.14 -0.62
C GLY A 23 -14.00 4.19 -1.93
N PHE A 24 -13.36 3.88 -3.06
CA PHE A 24 -14.03 3.80 -4.36
C PHE A 24 -15.04 2.65 -4.47
N THR A 25 -15.08 1.75 -3.50
CA THR A 25 -16.13 0.73 -3.42
C THR A 25 -17.46 1.29 -2.95
N SER A 26 -17.48 2.35 -2.12
CA SER A 26 -18.71 2.91 -1.54
C SER A 26 -19.06 4.31 -2.07
N ALA A 27 -18.04 5.12 -2.37
CA ALA A 27 -18.20 6.51 -2.76
C ALA A 27 -19.06 6.73 -4.03
N PRO A 28 -18.97 5.89 -5.09
CA PRO A 28 -19.85 6.00 -6.26
C PRO A 28 -21.35 5.87 -5.95
N PHE A 29 -21.68 5.28 -4.80
CA PHE A 29 -23.06 5.08 -4.35
C PHE A 29 -23.50 6.13 -3.30
N GLY A 30 -22.66 7.11 -2.98
CA GLY A 30 -22.94 8.09 -1.94
C GLY A 30 -23.02 7.50 -0.53
N ILE A 31 -22.42 6.32 -0.30
CA ILE A 31 -22.44 5.62 0.99
C ILE A 31 -21.12 5.81 1.73
N LEU A 32 -21.22 6.08 3.03
CA LEU A 32 -20.08 6.11 3.93
C LEU A 32 -19.34 4.77 3.92
N SER A 33 -18.02 4.81 3.80
CA SER A 33 -17.17 3.61 3.81
C SER A 33 -17.35 2.75 5.06
N SER A 34 -17.61 3.37 6.21
CA SER A 34 -17.87 2.70 7.49
C SER A 34 -19.28 2.13 7.63
N HIS A 35 -20.16 2.29 6.64
CA HIS A 35 -21.55 1.81 6.70
C HIS A 35 -21.58 0.30 6.93
N LYS A 36 -22.49 -0.13 7.81
CA LYS A 36 -22.73 -1.53 8.15
C LYS A 36 -24.22 -1.84 8.00
N GLY A 37 -24.53 -3.09 7.71
CA GLY A 37 -25.90 -3.57 7.58
C GLY A 37 -26.37 -3.60 6.13
N ASP A 38 -27.68 -3.41 5.94
CA ASP A 38 -28.30 -3.54 4.64
C ASP A 38 -28.02 -2.37 3.69
N ILE A 39 -28.16 -2.66 2.41
CA ILE A 39 -28.05 -1.74 1.29
C ILE A 39 -29.30 -1.87 0.42
N SER A 40 -29.65 -0.79 -0.28
CA SER A 40 -30.78 -0.80 -1.22
C SER A 40 -30.55 -1.81 -2.35
N ASP A 41 -31.64 -2.32 -2.93
CA ASP A 41 -31.55 -3.29 -4.02
C ASP A 41 -30.87 -2.72 -5.27
N ASP A 42 -31.03 -1.41 -5.51
CA ASP A 42 -30.36 -0.68 -6.58
C ASP A 42 -28.83 -0.78 -6.49
N ILE A 43 -28.29 -0.82 -5.27
CA ILE A 43 -26.84 -0.93 -5.02
C ILE A 43 -26.43 -2.40 -4.91
N ARG A 44 -27.31 -3.24 -4.34
CA ARG A 44 -27.05 -4.65 -4.05
C ARG A 44 -26.57 -5.43 -5.27
N GLN A 45 -27.07 -5.12 -6.47
CA GLN A 45 -26.64 -5.75 -7.73
C GLN A 45 -25.14 -5.54 -8.06
N TYR A 46 -24.51 -4.48 -7.56
CA TYR A 46 -23.09 -4.18 -7.81
C TYR A 46 -22.16 -4.79 -6.77
N VAL A 47 -22.66 -5.15 -5.59
CA VAL A 47 -21.85 -5.78 -4.53
C VAL A 47 -21.46 -7.21 -4.88
N ALA A 48 -20.25 -7.62 -4.52
CA ALA A 48 -19.76 -8.98 -4.76
C ALA A 48 -20.74 -10.06 -4.25
N VAL A 49 -20.87 -11.15 -5.02
CA VAL A 49 -21.48 -12.39 -4.53
C VAL A 49 -20.42 -13.14 -3.75
N ILE A 50 -20.68 -13.47 -2.49
CA ILE A 50 -19.82 -14.32 -1.66
C ILE A 50 -20.72 -15.31 -0.93
N ASP A 51 -20.38 -16.60 -0.96
CA ASP A 51 -21.19 -17.67 -0.39
C ASP A 51 -22.64 -17.62 -0.93
N GLY A 52 -22.79 -17.27 -2.21
CA GLY A 52 -24.08 -17.13 -2.90
C GLY A 52 -24.90 -15.89 -2.53
N LYS A 53 -24.38 -14.95 -1.73
CA LYS A 53 -25.11 -13.76 -1.26
C LYS A 53 -24.44 -12.45 -1.66
N ARG A 54 -25.25 -11.42 -1.92
CA ARG A 54 -24.80 -10.03 -2.12
C ARG A 54 -25.09 -9.22 -0.86
N THR A 55 -24.08 -9.12 0.00
CA THR A 55 -24.16 -8.45 1.30
C THR A 55 -22.82 -7.82 1.65
N LEU A 56 -22.83 -6.78 2.48
CA LEU A 56 -21.60 -6.19 3.00
C LEU A 56 -20.85 -7.18 3.92
N ARG A 57 -19.53 -7.17 3.86
CA ARG A 57 -18.61 -7.95 4.70
C ARG A 57 -18.01 -7.03 5.76
N GLY A 58 -18.60 -7.00 6.95
CA GLY A 58 -18.19 -6.08 8.01
C GLY A 58 -18.70 -4.67 7.77
N ASN A 59 -18.06 -3.92 6.87
CA ASN A 59 -18.48 -2.59 6.43
C ASN A 59 -18.32 -2.44 4.90
N PHE A 60 -18.63 -1.27 4.34
CA PHE A 60 -18.52 -1.05 2.90
C PHE A 60 -17.07 -0.98 2.39
N SER A 61 -16.13 -0.36 3.11
CA SER A 61 -14.71 -0.34 2.70
C SER A 61 -14.10 -1.74 2.61
N ASP A 62 -14.61 -2.67 3.42
CA ASP A 62 -14.15 -4.05 3.44
C ASP A 62 -14.88 -4.90 2.38
N THR A 63 -15.85 -4.35 1.64
CA THR A 63 -16.68 -5.11 0.70
C THR A 63 -16.28 -4.85 -0.74
N ASN A 64 -15.84 -5.90 -1.45
CA ASN A 64 -15.58 -5.83 -2.87
C ASN A 64 -16.86 -5.77 -3.70
N LEU A 65 -16.74 -5.26 -4.93
CA LEU A 65 -17.82 -5.19 -5.91
C LEU A 65 -17.71 -6.30 -6.96
N CYS A 66 -18.74 -6.43 -7.78
CA CYS A 66 -18.80 -7.32 -8.93
C CYS A 66 -18.15 -6.64 -10.13
N TYR A 67 -16.82 -6.70 -10.24
CA TYR A 67 -16.06 -6.03 -11.30
C TYR A 67 -16.22 -6.66 -12.69
N SER A 68 -16.80 -7.86 -12.83
CA SER A 68 -17.17 -8.41 -14.14
C SER A 68 -18.35 -7.66 -14.77
N ASN A 69 -19.21 -7.06 -13.95
CA ASN A 69 -20.31 -6.21 -14.42
C ASN A 69 -19.73 -4.88 -14.93
N PRO A 70 -19.83 -4.58 -16.24
CA PRO A 70 -19.31 -3.34 -16.80
C PRO A 70 -19.89 -2.09 -16.15
N LYS A 71 -21.17 -2.13 -15.73
CA LYS A 71 -21.80 -0.99 -15.07
C LYS A 71 -21.17 -0.68 -13.71
N THR A 72 -20.70 -1.70 -12.98
CA THR A 72 -19.94 -1.49 -11.73
C THR A 72 -18.66 -0.70 -12.00
N ARG A 73 -17.88 -1.11 -13.01
CA ARG A 73 -16.62 -0.42 -13.37
C ARG A 73 -16.90 0.99 -13.89
N GLU A 74 -17.95 1.15 -14.70
CA GLU A 74 -18.39 2.46 -15.18
C GLU A 74 -18.72 3.42 -14.02
N LEU A 75 -19.51 2.98 -13.03
CA LEU A 75 -19.85 3.80 -11.86
C LEU A 75 -18.61 4.25 -11.07
N ILE A 76 -17.64 3.35 -10.87
CA ILE A 76 -16.37 3.69 -10.20
C ILE A 76 -15.60 4.73 -11.02
N THR A 77 -15.43 4.47 -12.32
CA THR A 77 -14.61 5.33 -13.17
C THR A 77 -15.24 6.71 -13.38
N ASP A 78 -16.56 6.79 -13.54
CA ASP A 78 -17.29 8.06 -13.63
C ASP A 78 -17.16 8.89 -12.35
N TYR A 79 -17.29 8.24 -11.20
CA TYR A 79 -17.08 8.90 -9.91
C TYR A 79 -15.67 9.47 -9.79
N ILE A 80 -14.64 8.68 -10.14
CA ILE A 80 -13.24 9.13 -10.09
C ILE A 80 -12.99 10.31 -11.03
N VAL A 81 -13.52 10.27 -12.26
CA VAL A 81 -13.41 11.39 -13.21
C VAL A 81 -14.04 12.66 -12.64
N SER A 82 -15.24 12.55 -12.04
CA SER A 82 -15.88 13.69 -11.37
C SER A 82 -15.03 14.22 -10.21
N PHE A 83 -14.53 13.32 -9.36
CA PHE A 83 -13.68 13.68 -8.22
C PHE A 83 -12.41 14.44 -8.64
N LEU A 84 -11.75 14.00 -9.73
CA LEU A 84 -10.54 14.64 -10.24
C LEU A 84 -10.82 15.97 -10.95
N LYS A 85 -12.00 16.15 -11.56
CA LYS A 85 -12.42 17.47 -12.07
C LYS A 85 -12.56 18.49 -10.95
N ASP A 86 -13.04 18.06 -9.79
CA ASP A 86 -13.20 18.92 -8.61
C ASP A 86 -11.89 19.08 -7.83
N SER A 87 -10.87 18.25 -8.10
CA SER A 87 -9.60 18.21 -7.39
C SER A 87 -8.39 18.18 -8.35
N PRO A 88 -8.21 19.20 -9.21
CA PRO A 88 -7.15 19.21 -10.23
C PRO A 88 -5.73 19.31 -9.64
N GLU A 89 -5.60 19.59 -8.34
CA GLU A 89 -4.32 19.63 -7.64
C GLU A 89 -3.68 18.25 -7.42
N ILE A 90 -4.42 17.15 -7.65
CA ILE A 90 -3.96 15.78 -7.46
C ILE A 90 -3.06 15.34 -8.62
N ASP A 91 -1.78 15.09 -8.32
CA ASP A 91 -0.82 14.56 -9.30
C ASP A 91 -0.91 13.03 -9.41
N LEU A 92 -1.13 12.34 -8.28
CA LEU A 92 -1.20 10.89 -8.21
C LEU A 92 -2.41 10.43 -7.38
N LEU A 93 -3.34 9.75 -8.05
CA LEU A 93 -4.49 9.15 -7.41
C LEU A 93 -4.25 7.67 -7.12
N HIS A 94 -4.30 7.30 -5.85
CA HIS A 94 -4.30 5.90 -5.45
C HIS A 94 -5.71 5.33 -5.62
N VAL A 95 -5.86 4.25 -6.40
CA VAL A 95 -7.15 3.63 -6.69
C VAL A 95 -7.13 2.20 -6.18
N TRP A 96 -7.53 1.98 -4.93
CA TRP A 96 -7.48 0.65 -4.30
C TRP A 96 -8.87 0.03 -4.22
N LEU A 97 -8.93 -1.30 -4.29
CA LEU A 97 -10.18 -2.05 -4.10
C LEU A 97 -10.53 -2.12 -2.60
N ALA A 98 -11.46 -3.00 -2.23
CA ALA A 98 -11.82 -3.17 -0.81
C ALA A 98 -10.61 -3.57 0.05
N ASP A 99 -10.61 -3.14 1.31
CA ASP A 99 -9.52 -3.44 2.27
C ASP A 99 -9.63 -4.86 2.88
N GLY A 100 -10.76 -5.54 2.64
CA GLY A 100 -10.99 -6.90 3.11
C GLY A 100 -10.25 -7.97 2.30
N ASN A 101 -9.98 -9.10 2.94
CA ASN A 101 -9.39 -10.29 2.31
C ASN A 101 -10.42 -11.35 1.97
N ASN A 102 -10.07 -12.23 1.02
CA ASN A 102 -10.84 -13.41 0.66
C ASN A 102 -12.33 -13.11 0.42
N ASN A 103 -12.62 -12.02 -0.29
CA ASN A 103 -13.99 -11.54 -0.47
C ASN A 103 -14.27 -10.99 -1.87
N HIS A 104 -13.54 -11.44 -2.87
CA HIS A 104 -13.83 -11.11 -4.26
C HIS A 104 -15.06 -11.86 -4.76
N CYS A 105 -15.80 -11.22 -5.68
CA CYS A 105 -17.05 -11.77 -6.22
C CYS A 105 -16.88 -13.18 -6.83
N GLU A 106 -17.86 -14.04 -6.54
CA GLU A 106 -17.93 -15.46 -6.94
C GLU A 106 -18.99 -15.72 -8.02
N CYS A 107 -19.60 -14.67 -8.57
CA CYS A 107 -20.55 -14.86 -9.67
C CYS A 107 -19.87 -15.56 -10.87
N ASP A 108 -20.67 -16.21 -11.71
CA ASP A 108 -20.20 -17.03 -12.85
C ASP A 108 -19.17 -16.32 -13.75
N GLN A 109 -19.25 -15.00 -13.91
CA GLN A 109 -18.29 -14.26 -14.73
C GLN A 109 -17.00 -13.91 -13.96
N CYS A 110 -17.10 -13.58 -12.67
CA CYS A 110 -15.92 -13.29 -11.84
C CYS A 110 -15.12 -14.55 -11.51
N SER A 111 -15.77 -15.72 -11.45
CA SER A 111 -15.09 -16.97 -11.11
C SER A 111 -14.15 -17.47 -12.21
N LYS A 112 -14.28 -16.97 -13.44
CA LYS A 112 -13.53 -17.39 -14.63
C LYS A 112 -12.21 -16.64 -14.87
N VAL A 113 -11.95 -15.57 -14.13
CA VAL A 113 -10.79 -14.68 -14.31
C VAL A 113 -10.20 -14.30 -12.95
N LEU A 114 -8.93 -13.89 -12.87
CA LEU A 114 -8.39 -13.43 -11.59
C LEU A 114 -8.97 -12.06 -11.21
N PRO A 115 -9.05 -11.73 -9.90
CA PRO A 115 -9.41 -10.39 -9.47
C PRO A 115 -8.53 -9.30 -10.10
N ALA A 116 -7.23 -9.57 -10.24
CA ALA A 116 -6.29 -8.64 -10.84
C ALA A 116 -6.58 -8.36 -12.32
N ASP A 117 -7.09 -9.32 -13.10
CA ASP A 117 -7.53 -9.08 -14.47
C ASP A 117 -8.65 -8.04 -14.54
N LEU A 118 -9.69 -8.23 -13.73
CA LEU A 118 -10.82 -7.29 -13.67
C LEU A 118 -10.43 -5.92 -13.11
N TYR A 119 -9.44 -5.90 -12.20
CA TYR A 119 -8.90 -4.66 -11.66
C TYR A 119 -8.13 -3.88 -12.73
N ILE A 120 -7.17 -4.50 -13.43
CA ILE A 120 -6.45 -3.84 -14.53
C ILE A 120 -7.41 -3.40 -15.64
N LYS A 121 -8.46 -4.18 -15.91
CA LYS A 121 -9.50 -3.78 -16.87
C LYS A 121 -10.20 -2.48 -16.45
N ALA A 122 -10.64 -2.39 -15.20
CA ALA A 122 -11.24 -1.16 -14.67
C ALA A 122 -10.28 0.04 -14.72
N LEU A 123 -8.99 -0.20 -14.49
CA LEU A 123 -7.96 0.83 -14.53
C LEU A 123 -7.64 1.32 -15.95
N ASN A 124 -7.64 0.43 -16.94
CA ASN A 124 -7.52 0.83 -18.35
C ASN A 124 -8.75 1.66 -18.78
N GLU A 125 -9.96 1.24 -18.42
CA GLU A 125 -11.19 2.01 -18.66
C GLU A 125 -11.15 3.39 -17.97
N LEU A 126 -10.51 3.48 -16.79
CA LEU A 126 -10.28 4.76 -16.11
C LEU A 126 -9.31 5.65 -16.91
N ASP A 127 -8.16 5.12 -17.33
CA ASP A 127 -7.18 5.88 -18.13
C ASP A 127 -7.78 6.46 -19.42
N GLU A 128 -8.59 5.66 -20.13
CA GLU A 128 -9.32 6.11 -21.32
C GLU A 128 -10.19 7.34 -20.99
N LYS A 129 -11.02 7.26 -19.94
CA LYS A 129 -11.86 8.38 -19.52
C LYS A 129 -11.08 9.59 -19.03
N LEU A 130 -9.98 9.40 -18.30
CA LEU A 130 -9.12 10.52 -17.88
C LEU A 130 -8.52 11.23 -19.10
N THR A 131 -8.08 10.46 -20.08
CA THR A 131 -7.52 10.99 -21.33
C THR A 131 -8.57 11.76 -22.13
N GLU A 132 -9.78 11.22 -22.28
CA GLU A 132 -10.90 11.92 -22.94
C GLU A 132 -11.29 13.24 -22.25
N ASN A 133 -11.07 13.33 -20.94
CA ASN A 133 -11.37 14.52 -20.14
C ASN A 133 -10.16 15.46 -19.95
N ASN A 134 -9.02 15.19 -20.60
CA ASN A 134 -7.77 15.95 -20.46
C ASN A 134 -7.28 16.04 -19.00
N ILE A 135 -7.38 14.94 -18.25
CA ILE A 135 -6.89 14.82 -16.88
C ILE A 135 -5.56 14.08 -16.89
N ASP A 136 -4.48 14.75 -16.50
CA ASP A 136 -3.11 14.24 -16.54
C ASP A 136 -2.70 13.43 -15.30
N THR A 137 -3.55 13.37 -14.27
CA THR A 137 -3.30 12.64 -13.02
C THR A 137 -2.84 11.20 -13.30
N LYS A 138 -1.76 10.77 -12.65
CA LYS A 138 -1.29 9.38 -12.71
C LYS A 138 -2.09 8.49 -11.77
N ILE A 139 -2.22 7.23 -12.14
CA ILE A 139 -2.96 6.23 -11.37
C ILE A 139 -1.98 5.35 -10.62
N VAL A 140 -2.06 5.36 -9.29
CA VAL A 140 -1.31 4.44 -8.44
C VAL A 140 -2.20 3.23 -8.12
N PHE A 141 -1.78 2.05 -8.56
CA PHE A 141 -2.54 0.80 -8.39
C PHE A 141 -1.80 -0.19 -7.48
N LEU A 142 -2.55 -1.08 -6.84
CA LEU A 142 -2.09 -1.77 -5.64
C LEU A 142 -1.98 -3.28 -5.81
N SER A 143 -0.80 -3.82 -5.52
CA SER A 143 -0.56 -5.24 -5.22
C SER A 143 -0.70 -5.46 -3.71
N TYR A 144 -1.89 -5.90 -3.27
CA TYR A 144 -2.27 -6.09 -1.87
C TYR A 144 -3.25 -7.24 -1.70
N ILE A 145 -3.06 -8.07 -0.67
CA ILE A 145 -3.92 -9.21 -0.34
C ILE A 145 -4.17 -10.11 -1.56
N ASP A 146 -5.38 -10.15 -2.12
CA ASP A 146 -5.75 -11.05 -3.22
C ASP A 146 -5.28 -10.50 -4.58
N LEU A 147 -4.84 -9.24 -4.62
CA LEU A 147 -4.20 -8.61 -5.77
C LEU A 147 -2.67 -8.79 -5.77
N ILE A 148 -2.08 -9.54 -4.84
CA ILE A 148 -0.65 -9.92 -4.95
C ILE A 148 -0.44 -10.94 -6.09
N TRP A 149 -1.48 -11.69 -6.48
CA TRP A 149 -1.48 -12.44 -7.74
C TRP A 149 -1.68 -11.48 -8.91
N LYS A 150 -0.69 -11.40 -9.79
CA LYS A 150 -0.76 -10.60 -11.01
C LYS A 150 -1.87 -11.09 -11.97
N PRO A 151 -2.31 -10.25 -12.92
CA PRO A 151 -3.22 -10.67 -13.99
C PRO A 151 -2.63 -11.79 -14.84
N GLU A 152 -3.51 -12.63 -15.39
CA GLU A 152 -3.13 -13.69 -16.34
C GLU A 152 -3.39 -13.28 -17.80
N THR A 153 -4.45 -12.50 -18.04
CA THR A 153 -4.99 -12.21 -19.36
C THR A 153 -4.98 -10.72 -19.70
N GLU A 154 -5.37 -9.87 -18.76
CA GLU A 154 -5.46 -8.43 -18.95
C GLU A 154 -4.08 -7.77 -18.90
N LYS A 155 -3.86 -6.75 -19.73
CA LYS A 155 -2.58 -6.04 -19.82
C LYS A 155 -2.78 -4.56 -19.58
N ILE A 156 -1.78 -3.91 -19.00
CA ILE A 156 -1.78 -2.44 -18.85
C ILE A 156 -1.57 -1.81 -20.23
N SER A 157 -2.54 -1.00 -20.66
CA SER A 157 -2.53 -0.36 -21.99
C SER A 157 -1.53 0.78 -22.09
N ASN A 158 -1.48 1.66 -21.08
CA ASN A 158 -0.65 2.87 -21.06
C ASN A 158 0.29 2.88 -19.85
N LYS A 159 1.49 2.31 -20.01
CA LYS A 159 2.45 2.18 -18.89
C LYS A 159 2.82 3.52 -18.24
N ASN A 160 2.78 4.63 -18.98
CA ASN A 160 3.16 5.95 -18.44
C ASN A 160 2.09 6.55 -17.51
N ARG A 161 0.84 6.08 -17.62
CA ARG A 161 -0.26 6.49 -16.73
C ARG A 161 -0.14 5.90 -15.34
N PHE A 162 0.44 4.71 -15.22
CA PHE A 162 0.35 3.90 -14.01
C PHE A 162 1.63 3.92 -13.17
N ILE A 163 1.48 3.73 -11.86
CA ILE A 163 2.57 3.46 -10.92
C ILE A 163 2.10 2.32 -10.01
N LEU A 164 2.94 1.30 -9.85
CA LEU A 164 2.60 0.14 -9.00
C LEU A 164 3.04 0.39 -7.57
N THR A 165 2.13 0.26 -6.61
CA THR A 165 2.48 0.16 -5.19
C THR A 165 2.33 -1.29 -4.73
N HIS A 166 3.36 -1.84 -4.12
CA HIS A 166 3.27 -3.13 -3.45
C HIS A 166 3.08 -2.91 -1.95
N ALA A 167 2.02 -3.50 -1.39
CA ALA A 167 1.78 -3.50 0.04
C ALA A 167 1.87 -4.94 0.57
N PRO A 168 3.06 -5.42 0.97
CA PRO A 168 3.27 -6.77 1.50
C PRO A 168 2.69 -6.90 2.92
N PHE A 169 1.37 -6.80 3.07
CA PHE A 169 0.67 -6.61 4.34
C PHE A 169 1.03 -7.63 5.43
N TYR A 170 1.20 -8.90 5.03
CA TYR A 170 1.41 -10.01 5.96
C TYR A 170 2.89 -10.29 6.27
N ARG A 171 3.83 -9.58 5.64
CA ARG A 171 5.26 -9.84 5.86
C ARG A 171 5.65 -9.64 7.33
N THR A 172 6.66 -10.38 7.76
CA THR A 172 7.35 -10.08 9.02
C THR A 172 8.19 -8.79 8.93
N TYR A 173 8.31 -8.10 10.06
CA TYR A 173 9.22 -6.96 10.27
C TYR A 173 10.39 -7.29 11.20
N GLU A 174 10.57 -8.56 11.53
CA GLU A 174 11.78 -9.06 12.22
C GLU A 174 12.98 -9.15 11.27
N LYS A 175 12.69 -9.29 9.98
CA LYS A 175 13.67 -9.50 8.90
C LYS A 175 13.43 -8.50 7.79
N SER A 176 14.50 -8.16 7.09
CA SER A 176 14.47 -7.25 5.96
C SER A 176 14.30 -8.01 4.65
N LEU A 177 13.78 -7.36 3.61
CA LEU A 177 13.81 -7.80 2.22
C LEU A 177 15.19 -8.28 1.79
N LYS A 178 16.27 -7.65 2.28
CA LYS A 178 17.65 -8.11 1.99
C LYS A 178 17.89 -9.57 2.39
N ASP A 179 17.11 -10.11 3.32
CA ASP A 179 17.25 -11.46 3.84
C ASP A 179 16.51 -12.50 2.96
N ALA A 180 15.87 -12.07 1.86
CA ALA A 180 15.34 -12.95 0.81
C ALA A 180 16.48 -13.65 0.05
N ARG A 181 16.95 -14.79 0.58
CA ARG A 181 18.02 -15.59 -0.06
C ARG A 181 17.56 -16.39 -1.27
N SER A 182 16.27 -16.74 -1.32
CA SER A 182 15.64 -17.45 -2.42
C SER A 182 14.20 -16.98 -2.60
N LEU A 183 13.71 -17.10 -3.83
CA LEU A 183 12.32 -16.83 -4.19
C LEU A 183 11.62 -18.19 -4.36
N PRO A 184 10.67 -18.55 -3.49
CA PRO A 184 9.89 -19.77 -3.66
C PRO A 184 8.93 -19.67 -4.85
N ASP A 185 8.45 -20.81 -5.32
CA ASP A 185 7.34 -20.85 -6.27
C ASP A 185 6.08 -20.23 -5.66
N LEU A 186 5.32 -19.52 -6.49
CA LEU A 186 4.08 -18.90 -6.05
C LEU A 186 2.95 -19.94 -6.01
N PRO A 187 2.13 -19.97 -4.94
CA PRO A 187 0.96 -20.83 -4.91
C PRO A 187 -0.10 -20.34 -5.91
N ASP A 188 -0.86 -21.28 -6.45
CA ASP A 188 -2.03 -20.96 -7.28
C ASP A 188 -3.05 -20.10 -6.51
N PHE A 189 -3.68 -19.17 -7.22
CA PHE A 189 -4.76 -18.37 -6.66
C PHE A 189 -5.98 -19.26 -6.35
N LYS A 190 -6.50 -19.14 -5.13
CA LYS A 190 -7.73 -19.80 -4.67
C LYS A 190 -8.72 -18.76 -4.20
N ARG A 191 -9.68 -18.43 -5.07
CA ARG A 191 -10.72 -17.41 -4.78
C ARG A 191 -11.30 -17.59 -3.39
N ASN A 192 -11.17 -16.54 -2.59
CA ASN A 192 -11.70 -16.43 -1.22
C ASN A 192 -11.19 -17.49 -0.24
N LYS A 193 -10.10 -18.19 -0.57
CA LYS A 193 -9.48 -19.25 0.23
C LYS A 193 -7.94 -19.16 0.18
N ASN A 194 -7.42 -17.97 -0.10
CA ASN A 194 -6.00 -17.71 -0.15
C ASN A 194 -5.39 -17.68 1.26
N THR A 195 -4.13 -18.07 1.33
CA THR A 195 -3.22 -17.78 2.43
C THR A 195 -2.14 -16.82 1.94
N TYR A 196 -1.64 -15.98 2.83
CA TYR A 196 -0.75 -14.88 2.45
C TYR A 196 0.68 -15.10 2.97
N PRO A 197 1.69 -14.63 2.22
CA PRO A 197 3.09 -14.84 2.59
C PRO A 197 3.46 -14.01 3.83
N VAL A 198 3.96 -14.70 4.87
CA VAL A 198 4.58 -14.03 6.03
C VAL A 198 6.09 -13.90 5.86
N SER A 199 6.71 -14.89 5.19
CA SER A 199 8.15 -14.90 4.98
C SER A 199 8.58 -13.81 4.01
N ILE A 200 9.79 -13.29 4.21
CA ILE A 200 10.40 -12.30 3.32
C ILE A 200 10.55 -12.86 1.90
N GLY A 201 11.05 -14.10 1.76
CA GLY A 201 11.22 -14.73 0.45
C GLY A 201 9.90 -14.87 -0.32
N GLY A 202 8.80 -15.24 0.36
CA GLY A 202 7.47 -15.33 -0.25
C GLY A 202 6.96 -13.96 -0.73
N ASN A 203 7.08 -12.91 0.10
CA ASN A 203 6.70 -11.56 -0.31
C ASN A 203 7.56 -11.05 -1.49
N ALA A 204 8.87 -11.29 -1.44
CA ALA A 204 9.78 -10.95 -2.54
C ALA A 204 9.44 -11.67 -3.85
N ALA A 205 8.98 -12.93 -3.79
CA ALA A 205 8.55 -13.67 -4.98
C ALA A 205 7.29 -13.06 -5.62
N PHE A 206 6.30 -12.63 -4.82
CA PHE A 206 5.12 -11.94 -5.33
C PHE A 206 5.46 -10.56 -5.93
N ILE A 207 6.32 -9.79 -5.25
CA ILE A 207 6.82 -8.51 -5.78
C ILE A 207 7.50 -8.75 -7.14
N LYS A 208 8.40 -9.74 -7.22
CA LYS A 208 9.11 -10.06 -8.46
C LYS A 208 8.16 -10.48 -9.59
N SER A 209 7.16 -11.30 -9.29
CA SER A 209 6.15 -11.71 -10.28
C SER A 209 5.40 -10.53 -10.87
N TRP A 210 5.00 -9.57 -10.04
CA TRP A 210 4.38 -8.33 -10.49
C TRP A 210 5.35 -7.46 -11.30
N GLN A 211 6.61 -7.35 -10.91
CA GLN A 211 7.62 -6.65 -11.71
C GLN A 211 7.83 -7.31 -13.08
N ASP A 212 7.68 -8.63 -13.19
CA ASP A 212 7.74 -9.32 -14.47
C ASP A 212 6.53 -9.04 -15.37
N PHE A 213 5.38 -8.73 -14.78
CA PHE A 213 4.20 -8.26 -15.50
C PHE A 213 4.27 -6.77 -15.87
N TYR A 214 4.68 -5.92 -14.92
CA TYR A 214 4.68 -4.47 -15.05
C TYR A 214 6.09 -3.90 -14.89
N LYS A 215 6.63 -3.36 -16.00
CA LYS A 215 7.97 -2.75 -16.09
C LYS A 215 7.93 -1.21 -16.00
N GLY A 216 6.97 -0.66 -15.26
CA GLY A 216 6.88 0.78 -15.00
C GLY A 216 7.38 1.15 -13.61
N ASP A 217 7.20 2.41 -13.24
CA ASP A 217 7.62 2.93 -11.94
C ASP A 217 6.83 2.27 -10.80
N ASN A 218 7.49 2.03 -9.66
CA ASN A 218 6.92 1.30 -8.55
C ASN A 218 7.54 1.68 -7.19
N PHE A 219 6.78 1.44 -6.12
CA PHE A 219 7.25 1.66 -4.76
C PHE A 219 6.62 0.68 -3.75
N LEU A 220 7.20 0.65 -2.55
CA LEU A 220 6.67 -0.13 -1.42
C LEU A 220 5.78 0.72 -0.51
N PHE A 221 4.65 0.17 -0.08
CA PHE A 221 3.82 0.67 1.01
C PHE A 221 3.99 -0.25 2.22
N GLU A 222 4.62 0.24 3.28
CA GLU A 222 5.20 -0.59 4.34
C GLU A 222 4.72 -0.17 5.73
N TYR A 223 4.73 -1.11 6.69
CA TYR A 223 4.01 -1.00 7.96
C TYR A 223 4.93 -1.11 9.19
N HIS A 224 6.23 -0.81 9.06
CA HIS A 224 7.21 -0.85 10.18
C HIS A 224 6.69 -0.11 11.43
N PHE A 225 6.09 1.07 11.24
CA PHE A 225 5.57 1.92 12.30
C PHE A 225 4.05 1.85 12.47
N TRP A 226 3.40 0.78 12.01
CA TRP A 226 2.01 0.50 12.36
C TRP A 226 1.91 -0.29 13.66
N ARG A 227 2.36 -1.55 13.63
CA ARG A 227 2.35 -2.46 14.80
C ARG A 227 3.74 -2.97 15.19
N GLY A 228 4.63 -3.20 14.22
CA GLY A 228 5.95 -3.82 14.46
C GLY A 228 6.80 -3.07 15.48
N HIS A 229 6.85 -1.73 15.40
CA HIS A 229 7.63 -0.91 16.34
C HIS A 229 7.24 -1.06 17.83
N TYR A 230 6.01 -1.47 18.16
CA TYR A 230 5.61 -1.65 19.56
C TYR A 230 6.29 -2.83 20.23
N SER A 231 6.72 -3.81 19.44
CA SER A 231 7.49 -4.97 19.91
C SER A 231 9.00 -4.69 19.94
N ASP A 232 9.42 -3.43 19.74
CA ASP A 232 10.79 -2.97 19.93
C ASP A 232 10.79 -1.57 20.60
N PRO A 233 10.62 -1.48 21.93
CA PRO A 233 10.58 -0.20 22.63
C PRO A 233 11.90 0.57 22.53
N GLY A 234 13.03 -0.10 22.29
CA GLY A 234 14.30 0.57 22.03
C GLY A 234 14.42 1.15 20.62
N GLN A 235 13.56 0.72 19.69
CA GLN A 235 13.53 1.01 18.26
C GLN A 235 14.79 0.66 17.46
N PHE A 236 15.85 0.08 18.04
CA PHE A 236 17.07 -0.21 17.27
C PHE A 236 16.88 -1.33 16.25
N LYS A 237 16.15 -2.40 16.58
CA LYS A 237 15.95 -3.55 15.68
C LYS A 237 15.00 -3.16 14.55
N ILE A 238 13.85 -2.57 14.86
CA ILE A 238 12.88 -2.14 13.82
C ILE A 238 13.50 -1.07 12.89
N SER A 239 14.26 -0.12 13.44
CA SER A 239 14.95 0.90 12.64
C SER A 239 16.06 0.28 11.79
N LYS A 240 16.73 -0.76 12.28
CA LYS A 240 17.75 -1.48 11.50
C LYS A 240 17.13 -2.25 10.35
N VAL A 241 15.99 -2.92 10.56
CA VAL A 241 15.23 -3.60 9.51
C VAL A 241 14.76 -2.60 8.45
N LEU A 242 14.20 -1.47 8.87
CA LEU A 242 13.81 -0.38 7.96
C LEU A 242 14.99 0.16 7.15
N TYR A 243 16.12 0.44 7.80
CA TYR A 243 17.35 0.86 7.13
C TYR A 243 17.81 -0.17 6.09
N ASP A 244 17.79 -1.45 6.47
CA ASP A 244 18.20 -2.54 5.60
C ASP A 244 17.26 -2.71 4.41
N ASP A 245 15.96 -2.51 4.60
CA ASP A 245 14.98 -2.48 3.52
C ASP A 245 15.32 -1.34 2.55
N ILE A 246 15.40 -0.09 3.05
CA ILE A 246 15.62 1.10 2.24
C ILE A 246 16.92 1.02 1.43
N THR A 247 18.03 0.64 2.09
CA THR A 247 19.34 0.55 1.45
C THR A 247 19.47 -0.60 0.46
N ASN A 248 18.46 -1.48 0.37
CA ASN A 248 18.42 -2.56 -0.62
C ASN A 248 17.32 -2.40 -1.68
N PHE A 249 16.47 -1.36 -1.64
CA PHE A 249 15.40 -1.16 -2.63
C PHE A 249 15.86 -1.22 -4.08
N LYS A 250 16.99 -0.57 -4.42
CA LYS A 250 17.57 -0.62 -5.77
C LYS A 250 17.90 -2.04 -6.24
N LYS A 251 18.31 -2.93 -5.32
CA LYS A 251 18.60 -4.33 -5.65
C LYS A 251 17.33 -5.14 -5.93
N PHE A 252 16.20 -4.67 -5.41
CA PHE A 252 14.87 -5.24 -5.64
C PHE A 252 14.09 -4.48 -6.72
N ASP A 253 14.71 -3.57 -7.49
CA ASP A 253 14.03 -2.78 -8.52
C ASP A 253 12.81 -1.99 -7.98
N ILE A 254 12.93 -1.50 -6.74
CA ILE A 254 11.97 -0.65 -6.04
C ILE A 254 12.47 0.79 -6.09
N ASN A 255 11.59 1.73 -6.49
CA ASN A 255 11.96 3.13 -6.71
C ASN A 255 11.39 4.10 -5.65
N GLY A 256 10.68 3.60 -4.64
CA GLY A 256 10.14 4.48 -3.59
C GLY A 256 9.63 3.74 -2.36
N TYR A 257 9.19 4.54 -1.39
CA TYR A 257 8.68 4.05 -0.12
C TYR A 257 7.61 4.98 0.45
N VAL A 258 6.48 4.40 0.85
CA VAL A 258 5.42 5.04 1.61
C VAL A 258 5.26 4.30 2.92
N SER A 259 5.31 5.03 4.03
CA SER A 259 5.18 4.44 5.37
C SER A 259 3.76 4.57 5.87
N CYS A 260 3.11 3.44 6.17
CA CYS A 260 1.92 3.40 6.99
C CYS A 260 2.31 3.52 8.47
N GLN A 261 1.79 4.56 9.13
CA GLN A 261 2.24 4.90 10.48
C GLN A 261 1.06 5.22 11.39
N VAL A 262 1.22 4.91 12.67
CA VAL A 262 0.39 5.46 13.74
C VAL A 262 0.86 6.87 14.10
N ILE A 263 -0.05 7.68 14.65
CA ILE A 263 0.25 9.04 15.15
C ILE A 263 1.38 9.02 16.22
N LYS A 264 1.58 7.90 16.90
CA LYS A 264 2.59 7.71 17.97
C LYS A 264 3.93 7.14 17.47
N CYS A 265 4.25 7.22 16.17
CA CYS A 265 5.48 6.64 15.61
C CYS A 265 6.80 7.18 16.19
N PHE A 266 6.77 8.32 16.91
CA PHE A 266 7.90 8.89 17.64
C PHE A 266 8.02 8.41 19.11
N LEU A 267 7.17 7.48 19.57
CA LEU A 267 7.23 6.95 20.93
C LEU A 267 7.95 5.58 20.94
N PRO A 268 8.87 5.32 21.90
CA PRO A 268 9.41 6.24 22.90
C PRO A 268 10.58 7.10 22.40
N SER A 269 11.05 6.86 21.17
CA SER A 269 12.03 7.71 20.49
C SER A 269 11.64 7.94 19.04
N GLY A 270 12.22 8.95 18.41
CA GLY A 270 12.09 9.23 16.97
C GLY A 270 13.18 8.59 16.12
N LEU A 271 13.91 7.58 16.64
CA LEU A 271 15.06 6.98 15.95
C LEU A 271 14.64 6.43 14.59
N GLY A 272 13.53 5.69 14.54
CA GLY A 272 13.06 5.08 13.29
C GLY A 272 12.72 6.09 12.21
N MET A 273 12.06 7.19 12.58
CA MET A 273 11.73 8.28 11.66
C MET A 273 12.99 9.01 11.17
N HIS A 274 13.97 9.24 12.05
CA HIS A 274 15.25 9.82 11.65
C HIS A 274 16.01 8.91 10.68
N VAL A 275 16.06 7.60 10.97
CA VAL A 275 16.69 6.59 10.11
C VAL A 275 16.01 6.54 8.74
N MET A 276 14.68 6.53 8.70
CA MET A 276 13.91 6.53 7.45
C MET A 276 14.28 7.72 6.56
N GLY A 277 14.21 8.94 7.09
CA GLY A 277 14.51 10.15 6.32
C GLY A 277 15.96 10.20 5.84
N ARG A 278 16.91 9.81 6.70
CA ARG A 278 18.34 9.82 6.34
C ARG A 278 18.69 8.76 5.30
N ALA A 279 18.15 7.55 5.42
CA ALA A 279 18.43 6.46 4.49
C ALA A 279 17.77 6.67 3.12
N LEU A 280 16.55 7.24 3.08
CA LEU A 280 15.88 7.61 1.82
C LEU A 280 16.61 8.74 1.10
N TRP A 281 17.23 9.66 1.84
CA TRP A 281 18.03 10.74 1.26
C TRP A 281 19.41 10.26 0.78
N ASN A 282 20.09 9.44 1.58
CA ASN A 282 21.42 8.91 1.25
C ASN A 282 21.62 7.52 1.87
N ASP A 283 21.56 6.49 1.02
CA ASP A 283 21.69 5.08 1.37
C ASP A 283 23.12 4.63 1.68
N ASN A 284 24.12 5.52 1.57
CA ASN A 284 25.53 5.22 1.86
C ASN A 284 25.96 5.52 3.30
N ILE A 285 25.11 6.18 4.10
CA ILE A 285 25.47 6.55 5.47
C ILE A 285 25.22 5.34 6.39
N PRO A 286 26.23 4.84 7.12
CA PRO A 286 26.04 3.69 8.00
C PRO A 286 24.98 3.92 9.07
N PHE A 287 24.17 2.89 9.35
CA PHE A 287 23.15 2.91 10.40
C PHE A 287 23.69 3.40 11.75
N ASP A 288 24.87 2.93 12.16
CA ASP A 288 25.48 3.32 13.44
C ASP A 288 25.72 4.84 13.50
N THR A 289 26.24 5.42 12.41
CA THR A 289 26.46 6.86 12.24
C THR A 289 25.15 7.65 12.32
N ILE A 290 24.09 7.19 11.64
CA ILE A 290 22.76 7.82 11.69
C ILE A 290 22.19 7.78 13.11
N SER A 291 22.25 6.62 13.76
CA SER A 291 21.74 6.45 15.13
C SER A 291 22.50 7.32 16.14
N LYS A 292 23.83 7.43 16.00
CA LYS A 292 24.66 8.28 16.84
C LYS A 292 24.27 9.74 16.68
N ALA A 293 24.15 10.22 15.43
CA ALA A 293 23.76 11.59 15.12
C ALA A 293 22.37 11.95 15.66
N TYR A 294 21.41 11.02 15.61
CA TYR A 294 20.08 11.23 16.18
C TYR A 294 20.14 11.52 17.68
N PHE A 295 20.80 10.66 18.46
CA PHE A 295 20.84 10.82 19.92
C PHE A 295 21.74 11.97 20.39
N ASP A 296 22.86 12.23 19.70
CA ASP A 296 23.68 13.41 19.99
C ASP A 296 22.87 14.70 19.74
N GLY A 297 22.09 14.75 18.66
CA GLY A 297 21.25 15.91 18.34
C GLY A 297 20.05 16.06 19.27
N ALA A 298 19.41 14.95 19.66
CA ALA A 298 18.20 14.96 20.48
C ALA A 298 18.48 15.15 21.99
N SER A 299 19.65 14.72 22.48
CA SER A 299 19.96 14.68 23.92
C SER A 299 21.30 15.31 24.30
N GLY A 300 22.00 15.94 23.35
CA GLY A 300 23.22 16.69 23.62
C GLY A 300 24.33 15.85 24.26
N GLN A 301 24.87 16.32 25.39
CA GLN A 301 25.97 15.66 26.10
C GLN A 301 25.62 14.24 26.58
N ASP A 302 24.34 13.98 26.87
CA ASP A 302 23.85 12.67 27.28
C ASP A 302 23.47 11.75 26.10
N GLY A 303 23.67 12.19 24.86
CA GLY A 303 23.30 11.45 23.66
C GLY A 303 23.78 10.00 23.67
N GLN A 304 25.04 9.75 24.04
CA GLN A 304 25.55 8.38 24.10
C GLN A 304 24.93 7.56 25.24
N ASN A 305 24.61 8.18 26.38
CA ASN A 305 23.91 7.50 27.48
C ASN A 305 22.50 7.08 27.04
N CYS A 306 21.74 8.00 26.42
CA CYS A 306 20.41 7.72 25.88
C CYS A 306 20.47 6.64 24.79
N ARG A 307 21.42 6.75 23.86
CA ARG A 307 21.63 5.76 22.79
C ARG A 307 21.87 4.37 23.36
N ASN A 308 22.72 4.26 24.38
CA ASN A 308 23.03 3.00 25.05
C ASN A 308 21.81 2.44 25.78
N PHE A 309 21.04 3.30 26.45
CA PHE A 309 19.79 2.92 27.11
C PHE A 309 18.77 2.32 26.12
N PHE A 310 18.45 3.03 25.04
CA PHE A 310 17.50 2.53 24.04
C PHE A 310 18.00 1.28 23.32
N ARG A 311 19.29 1.21 23.00
CA ARG A 311 19.89 -0.02 22.46
C ARG A 311 19.75 -1.18 23.43
N LYS A 312 19.95 -0.95 24.74
CA LYS A 312 19.76 -1.99 25.76
C LYS A 312 18.30 -2.42 25.88
N LEU A 313 17.35 -1.48 25.76
CA LEU A 313 15.92 -1.82 25.71
C LEU A 313 15.59 -2.74 24.52
N THR A 314 16.14 -2.46 23.34
CA THR A 314 16.00 -3.38 22.19
C THR A 314 16.65 -4.73 22.47
N GLU A 315 17.82 -4.80 23.11
CA GLU A 315 18.44 -6.10 23.45
C GLU A 315 17.59 -6.93 24.42
N LEU A 316 16.83 -6.27 25.31
CA LEU A 316 16.01 -6.94 26.33
C LEU A 316 14.60 -7.29 25.85
N TYR A 317 14.02 -6.46 24.98
CA TYR A 317 12.60 -6.52 24.59
C TYR A 317 12.36 -6.46 23.08
N GLY A 318 13.38 -6.19 22.28
CA GLY A 318 13.26 -5.90 20.86
C GLY A 318 13.19 -7.15 20.01
N LEU A 319 11.98 -7.47 19.56
CA LEU A 319 11.53 -8.61 18.71
C LEU A 319 12.33 -9.92 18.97
N ASP A 320 11.79 -10.98 19.56
CA ASP A 320 10.52 -11.64 19.21
C ASP A 320 9.64 -11.91 20.47
N PRO A 321 8.32 -12.09 20.27
CA PRO A 321 7.80 -13.40 19.88
C PRO A 321 7.16 -13.47 18.49
#